data_AF-A0A497PSH9-F1
#
_entry.id   AF-A0A497PSH9-F1
#
_cell.length_a   1.000
_cell.length_b   1.000
_cell.length_c   1.000
_cell.angle_alpha   90.00
_cell.angle_beta   90.00
_cell.angle_gamma   90.00
#
_symmetry.space_group_name_H-M   'P 1'
#
loop_
_entity.id
_entity.type
_entity.pdbx_description
1 polymer ?
#
loop_
_entity_poly.entity_id
_entity_poly.type
_entity_poly.pdbx_seq_one_letter_code
_entity_poly.pdbx_strand_id
1 'polypeptide(L)'
;MPKAIFSIWWDDNLGPMVGRSYPEDEVLSSEEAITVFMGHGVNQEAEVGYSKLQKGLIISYMRPPACIAVLLDEGEEASVVERNLKRLVPHINFDSDSWDNELKRAYHTLNELMSETSGDQLLANPGVKRLIQDLVTERIPAIVPKHILKAAVTYPEARGYLGDDDEEIARLLDDLEDAGVLESRTYGRTVECRQCGDSNLIIELQCPKCGSTNLHNVYSVFCPRCSTQFHTVIVDDLAEVTCLHCKSPVKVSELAILDVEPLCSDCGTASADPKIVFKCATCGKQMKAADLLAGTGLSYRFRR
;
A
#
# COMPACT_ATOMS: atom_id res chain seq x y z
N MET A 1 -2.30 -23.32 15.22
CA MET A 1 -1.57 -23.62 13.96
C MET A 1 -2.66 -23.77 12.91
N PRO A 2 -2.45 -23.43 11.63
CA PRO A 2 -3.48 -23.63 10.64
C PRO A 2 -4.05 -25.05 10.71
N LYS A 3 -5.36 -25.18 10.80
CA LYS A 3 -6.05 -26.46 10.95
C LYS A 3 -5.99 -27.28 9.66
N ALA A 4 -6.15 -26.62 8.52
CA ALA A 4 -6.08 -27.23 7.21
C ALA A 4 -5.79 -26.20 6.11
N ILE A 5 -5.29 -26.68 4.97
CA ILE A 5 -5.15 -25.94 3.72
C ILE A 5 -5.93 -26.64 2.61
N PHE A 6 -6.51 -25.87 1.68
CA PHE A 6 -7.34 -26.37 0.60
C PHE A 6 -6.91 -25.73 -0.72
N SER A 7 -6.94 -26.50 -1.80
CA SER A 7 -6.99 -25.99 -3.17
C SER A 7 -8.43 -26.02 -3.67
N ILE A 8 -8.87 -24.92 -4.27
CA ILE A 8 -10.19 -24.77 -4.85
C ILE A 8 -10.00 -24.14 -6.23
N TRP A 9 -10.81 -24.53 -7.21
CA TRP A 9 -10.74 -23.98 -8.56
C TRP A 9 -12.14 -23.64 -9.08
N TRP A 10 -12.23 -22.56 -9.83
CA TRP A 10 -13.45 -22.11 -10.46
C TRP A 10 -13.54 -22.65 -11.89
N ASP A 11 -14.61 -23.37 -12.19
CA ASP A 11 -14.98 -23.73 -13.56
C ASP A 11 -16.17 -22.86 -14.00
N ASP A 12 -16.07 -22.23 -15.16
CA ASP A 12 -17.10 -21.30 -15.64
C ASP A 12 -18.46 -21.97 -15.93
N ASN A 13 -18.49 -23.29 -16.11
CA ASN A 13 -19.71 -24.05 -16.38
C ASN A 13 -20.25 -24.77 -15.15
N LEU A 14 -19.36 -25.22 -14.26
CA LEU A 14 -19.70 -26.05 -13.09
C LEU A 14 -19.65 -25.30 -11.76
N GLY A 15 -19.08 -24.10 -11.73
CA GLY A 15 -18.84 -23.34 -10.51
C GLY A 15 -17.59 -23.81 -9.76
N PRO A 16 -17.48 -23.52 -8.45
CA PRO A 16 -16.29 -23.85 -7.69
C PRO A 16 -16.24 -25.35 -7.42
N MET A 17 -15.11 -25.96 -7.77
CA MET A 17 -14.80 -27.33 -7.42
C MET A 17 -13.74 -27.35 -6.31
N VAL A 18 -14.04 -28.12 -5.28
CA VAL A 18 -13.09 -28.39 -4.20
C VAL A 18 -12.06 -29.35 -4.74
N GLY A 19 -10.80 -28.93 -4.69
CA GLY A 19 -9.70 -29.66 -5.26
C GLY A 19 -9.16 -30.72 -4.34
N ARG A 20 -8.16 -30.33 -3.57
CA ARG A 20 -7.50 -31.16 -2.56
C ARG A 20 -7.43 -30.43 -1.24
N SER A 21 -7.21 -31.18 -0.18
CA SER A 21 -7.04 -30.65 1.16
C SER A 21 -5.89 -31.35 1.87
N TYR A 22 -5.29 -30.64 2.83
CA TYR A 22 -4.34 -31.22 3.75
C TYR A 22 -4.53 -30.60 5.14
N PRO A 23 -4.67 -31.40 6.21
CA PRO A 23 -4.83 -32.86 6.22
C PRO A 23 -6.04 -33.37 5.41
N GLU A 24 -5.97 -34.60 4.89
CA GLU A 24 -6.96 -35.16 3.93
C GLU A 24 -8.35 -35.37 4.55
N ASP A 25 -8.45 -35.45 5.87
CA ASP A 25 -9.70 -35.61 6.61
C ASP A 25 -10.51 -34.31 6.74
N GLU A 26 -9.88 -33.16 6.53
CA GLU A 26 -10.56 -31.88 6.48
C GLU A 26 -10.99 -31.58 5.05
N VAL A 27 -12.31 -31.59 4.79
CA VAL A 27 -12.86 -31.40 3.43
C VAL A 27 -13.79 -30.19 3.41
N LEU A 28 -13.81 -29.45 2.29
CA LEU A 28 -14.81 -28.40 2.04
C LEU A 28 -15.99 -28.96 1.24
N SER A 29 -17.20 -28.52 1.57
CA SER A 29 -18.36 -28.70 0.69
C SER A 29 -18.33 -27.69 -0.46
N SER A 30 -19.10 -27.93 -1.53
CA SER A 30 -19.25 -26.97 -2.62
C SER A 30 -19.84 -25.63 -2.15
N GLU A 31 -20.75 -25.64 -1.17
CA GLU A 31 -21.32 -24.41 -0.58
C GLU A 31 -20.28 -23.61 0.20
N GLU A 32 -19.43 -24.29 0.95
CA GLU A 32 -18.31 -23.65 1.66
C GLU A 32 -17.30 -23.08 0.66
N ALA A 33 -17.01 -23.80 -0.43
CA ALA A 33 -16.15 -23.31 -1.50
C ALA A 33 -16.69 -22.03 -2.16
N ILE A 34 -18.00 -21.96 -2.43
CA ILE A 34 -18.64 -20.72 -2.91
C ILE A 34 -18.42 -19.59 -1.92
N THR A 35 -18.62 -19.85 -0.63
CA THR A 35 -18.44 -18.85 0.44
C THR A 35 -17.00 -18.35 0.50
N VAL A 36 -16.01 -19.21 0.23
CA VAL A 36 -14.60 -18.81 0.11
C VAL A 36 -14.40 -17.88 -1.08
N PHE A 37 -14.88 -18.23 -2.27
CA PHE A 37 -14.77 -17.38 -3.46
C PHE A 37 -15.44 -16.02 -3.27
N MET A 38 -16.63 -15.97 -2.65
CA MET A 38 -17.33 -14.73 -2.35
C MET A 38 -16.57 -13.83 -1.37
N GLY A 39 -15.67 -14.39 -0.56
CA GLY A 39 -14.77 -13.64 0.33
C GLY A 39 -13.80 -12.71 -0.41
N HIS A 40 -13.61 -12.91 -1.72
CA HIS A 40 -12.77 -12.09 -2.59
C HIS A 40 -13.54 -10.96 -3.32
N GLY A 41 -14.79 -10.72 -2.93
CA GLY A 41 -15.68 -9.76 -3.56
C GLY A 41 -16.47 -10.37 -4.72
N VAL A 42 -17.53 -9.67 -5.14
CA VAL A 42 -18.50 -10.16 -6.15
C VAL A 42 -17.84 -10.48 -7.49
N ASN A 43 -16.77 -9.76 -7.84
CA ASN A 43 -16.00 -9.95 -9.06
C ASN A 43 -14.65 -10.67 -8.83
N GLN A 44 -14.38 -11.20 -7.63
CA GLN A 44 -13.12 -11.86 -7.28
C GLN A 44 -11.88 -10.95 -7.45
N GLU A 45 -12.06 -9.64 -7.25
CA GLU A 45 -11.02 -8.61 -7.46
C GLU A 45 -10.01 -8.56 -6.30
N ALA A 46 -10.38 -9.00 -5.10
CA ALA A 46 -9.49 -8.99 -3.96
C ALA A 46 -8.55 -10.20 -3.98
N GLU A 47 -7.25 -9.97 -3.85
CA GLU A 47 -6.24 -11.02 -3.81
C GLU A 47 -6.38 -11.91 -2.56
N VAL A 48 -6.82 -11.34 -1.43
CA VAL A 48 -7.08 -12.05 -0.18
C VAL A 48 -8.54 -11.92 0.23
N GLY A 49 -9.11 -13.05 0.67
CA GLY A 49 -10.49 -13.14 1.13
C GLY A 49 -10.58 -13.68 2.56
N TYR A 50 -11.63 -13.29 3.27
CA TYR A 50 -11.95 -13.78 4.61
C TYR A 50 -13.37 -14.33 4.61
N SER A 51 -13.52 -15.59 5.01
CA SER A 51 -14.81 -16.27 5.00
C SER A 51 -15.02 -17.00 6.31
N LYS A 52 -16.13 -16.72 6.99
CA LYS A 52 -16.50 -17.43 8.22
C LYS A 52 -17.36 -18.64 7.88
N LEU A 53 -16.82 -19.84 8.12
CA LEU A 53 -17.55 -21.10 8.02
C LEU A 53 -17.97 -21.59 9.41
N GLN A 54 -18.85 -22.60 9.45
CA GLN A 54 -19.23 -23.26 10.71
C GLN A 54 -18.02 -23.85 11.44
N LYS A 55 -17.05 -24.39 10.68
CA LYS A 55 -15.83 -25.02 11.22
C LYS A 55 -14.71 -24.06 11.61
N GLY A 56 -14.81 -22.77 11.29
CA GLY A 56 -13.78 -21.79 11.62
C GLY A 56 -13.70 -20.62 10.65
N LEU A 57 -12.71 -19.76 10.89
CA LEU A 57 -12.38 -18.68 9.95
C LEU A 57 -11.48 -19.24 8.85
N ILE A 58 -11.78 -18.91 7.60
CA ILE A 58 -10.91 -19.17 6.46
C ILE A 58 -10.29 -17.86 5.99
N ILE A 59 -8.99 -17.93 5.72
CA ILE A 59 -8.26 -16.92 4.96
C ILE A 59 -7.86 -17.56 3.64
N SER A 60 -8.20 -16.90 2.55
CA SER A 60 -7.94 -17.41 1.20
C SER A 60 -7.14 -16.42 0.37
N TYR A 61 -6.37 -16.96 -0.57
CA TYR A 61 -5.63 -16.21 -1.57
C TYR A 61 -6.08 -16.65 -2.96
N MET A 62 -6.47 -15.68 -3.78
CA MET A 62 -6.99 -15.90 -5.13
C MET A 62 -5.91 -15.69 -6.18
N ARG A 63 -5.75 -16.67 -7.06
CA ARG A 63 -5.04 -16.57 -8.33
C ARG A 63 -5.91 -17.21 -9.41
N PRO A 64 -6.81 -16.44 -10.05
CA PRO A 64 -7.83 -17.01 -10.92
C PRO A 64 -7.22 -17.92 -12.01
N PRO A 65 -7.81 -19.11 -12.26
CA PRO A 65 -9.09 -19.59 -11.71
C PRO A 65 -8.98 -20.33 -10.35
N ALA A 66 -7.80 -20.37 -9.73
CA ALA A 66 -7.54 -21.15 -8.53
C ALA A 66 -7.46 -20.30 -7.25
N CYS A 67 -7.72 -20.95 -6.12
CA CYS A 67 -7.73 -20.35 -4.81
C CYS A 67 -7.08 -21.30 -3.81
N ILE A 68 -6.20 -20.77 -2.96
CA ILE A 68 -5.69 -21.48 -1.79
C ILE A 68 -6.41 -20.94 -0.57
N ALA A 69 -7.04 -21.82 0.20
CA ALA A 69 -7.76 -21.45 1.42
C ALA A 69 -7.11 -22.11 2.63
N VAL A 70 -7.01 -21.39 3.73
CA VAL A 70 -6.44 -21.86 4.99
C VAL A 70 -7.51 -21.74 6.07
N LEU A 71 -7.85 -22.85 6.72
CA LEU A 71 -8.73 -22.88 7.88
C LEU A 71 -7.91 -22.68 9.15
N LEU A 72 -8.33 -21.73 9.97
CA LEU A 72 -7.64 -21.35 11.20
C LEU A 72 -8.13 -22.16 12.41
N ASP A 73 -7.21 -22.41 13.35
CA ASP A 73 -7.53 -22.91 14.69
C ASP A 73 -8.16 -21.83 15.58
N GLU A 74 -8.83 -22.25 16.66
CA GLU A 74 -9.32 -21.32 17.69
C GLU A 74 -8.15 -20.60 18.38
N GLY A 75 -8.12 -19.27 18.28
CA GLY A 75 -7.09 -18.42 18.89
C GLY A 75 -6.01 -17.93 17.92
N GLU A 76 -6.04 -18.31 16.65
CA GLU A 76 -5.10 -17.78 15.66
C GLU A 76 -5.44 -16.36 15.21
N GLU A 77 -4.42 -15.50 15.16
CA GLU A 77 -4.57 -14.16 14.61
C GLU A 77 -4.56 -14.17 13.09
N ALA A 78 -5.68 -13.75 12.50
CA ALA A 78 -5.89 -13.73 11.05
C ALA A 78 -4.80 -12.96 10.29
N SER A 79 -4.33 -11.83 10.83
CA SER A 79 -3.30 -11.00 10.23
C SER A 79 -1.93 -11.70 10.12
N VAL A 80 -1.62 -12.61 11.05
CA VAL A 80 -0.37 -13.38 11.04
C VAL A 80 -0.43 -14.44 9.94
N VAL A 81 -1.56 -15.16 9.86
CA VAL A 81 -1.78 -16.20 8.84
C VAL A 81 -1.82 -15.58 7.44
N GLU A 82 -2.52 -14.47 7.24
CA GLU A 82 -2.54 -13.75 5.97
C GLU A 82 -1.13 -13.36 5.50
N ARG A 83 -0.34 -12.72 6.37
CA ARG A 83 1.02 -12.28 6.05
C ARG A 83 1.90 -13.45 5.64
N ASN A 84 1.81 -14.58 6.33
CA ASN A 84 2.62 -15.76 6.00
C ASN A 84 2.07 -16.51 4.78
N LEU A 85 0.75 -16.50 4.55
CA LEU A 85 0.15 -17.01 3.33
C LEU A 85 0.63 -16.23 2.10
N LYS A 86 0.67 -14.89 2.17
CA LYS A 86 1.23 -14.03 1.10
C LYS A 86 2.70 -14.35 0.79
N ARG A 87 3.50 -14.74 1.79
CA ARG A 87 4.90 -15.17 1.60
C ARG A 87 5.00 -16.57 1.00
N LEU A 88 4.06 -17.46 1.30
CA LEU A 88 4.04 -18.83 0.83
C LEU A 88 3.60 -18.93 -0.63
N VAL A 89 2.55 -18.21 -1.01
CA VAL A 89 1.87 -18.34 -2.31
C VAL A 89 2.80 -18.22 -3.54
N PRO A 90 3.80 -17.31 -3.58
CA PRO A 90 4.76 -17.28 -4.69
C PRO A 90 5.54 -18.58 -4.91
N HIS A 91 5.62 -19.44 -3.88
CA HIS A 91 6.30 -20.72 -3.93
C HIS A 91 5.37 -21.90 -4.22
N ILE A 92 4.06 -21.68 -4.28
CA ILE A 92 3.07 -22.70 -4.64
C ILE A 92 2.99 -22.80 -6.16
N ASN A 93 3.11 -24.01 -6.70
CA ASN A 93 2.84 -24.29 -8.11
C ASN A 93 1.34 -24.54 -8.34
N PHE A 94 0.62 -23.51 -8.78
CA PHE A 94 -0.82 -23.59 -9.07
C PHE A 94 -1.17 -24.46 -10.29
N ASP A 95 -0.18 -24.80 -11.12
CA ASP A 95 -0.35 -25.65 -12.29
C ASP A 95 0.16 -27.08 -12.03
N SER A 96 0.34 -27.47 -10.76
CA SER A 96 0.87 -28.78 -10.40
C SER A 96 -0.14 -29.91 -10.65
N ASP A 97 0.29 -30.96 -11.35
CA ASP A 97 -0.49 -32.21 -11.47
C ASP A 97 -0.50 -33.04 -10.17
N SER A 98 0.33 -32.68 -9.18
CA SER A 98 0.49 -33.40 -7.91
C SER A 98 0.09 -32.53 -6.71
N TRP A 99 -1.17 -32.08 -6.72
CA TRP A 99 -1.73 -31.18 -5.69
C TRP A 99 -1.63 -31.72 -4.25
N ASP A 100 -1.67 -33.04 -4.04
CA ASP A 100 -1.55 -33.64 -2.71
C ASP A 100 -0.18 -33.35 -2.08
N ASN A 101 0.89 -33.53 -2.86
CA ASN A 101 2.25 -33.22 -2.43
C ASN A 101 2.47 -31.71 -2.27
N GLU A 102 1.87 -30.93 -3.18
CA GLU A 102 1.99 -29.48 -3.19
C GLU A 102 1.32 -28.85 -1.95
N LEU A 103 0.09 -29.25 -1.63
CA LEU A 103 -0.62 -28.77 -0.45
C LEU A 103 0.04 -29.22 0.84
N LYS A 104 0.52 -30.47 0.90
CA LYS A 104 1.27 -30.96 2.06
C LYS A 104 2.53 -30.14 2.31
N ARG A 105 3.31 -29.86 1.24
CA ARG A 105 4.49 -28.99 1.33
C ARG A 105 4.09 -27.59 1.79
N ALA A 106 3.09 -27.01 1.15
CA ALA A 106 2.59 -25.68 1.48
C ALA A 106 2.13 -25.56 2.94
N TYR A 107 1.40 -26.56 3.45
CA TYR A 107 0.96 -26.64 4.83
C TYR A 107 2.12 -26.69 5.83
N HIS A 108 3.14 -27.53 5.56
CA HIS A 108 4.31 -27.61 6.43
C HIS A 108 5.12 -26.31 6.41
N THR A 109 5.36 -25.72 5.24
CA THR A 109 6.05 -24.43 5.12
C THR A 109 5.26 -23.30 5.81
N LEU A 110 3.93 -23.28 5.69
CA LEU A 110 3.10 -22.31 6.39
C LEU A 110 3.27 -22.45 7.91
N ASN A 111 3.23 -23.68 8.43
CA ASN A 111 3.44 -23.97 9.84
C ASN A 111 4.83 -23.55 10.33
N GLU A 112 5.87 -23.80 9.53
CA GLU A 112 7.23 -23.33 9.80
C GLU A 112 7.27 -21.80 9.89
N LEU A 113 6.75 -21.09 8.88
CA LEU A 113 6.69 -19.62 8.85
C LEU A 113 5.92 -19.04 10.06
N MET A 114 4.83 -19.70 10.46
CA MET A 114 4.05 -19.32 11.64
C MET A 114 4.84 -19.53 12.94
N SER A 115 5.66 -20.58 13.02
CA SER A 115 6.53 -20.86 14.17
C SER A 115 7.78 -19.96 14.22
N GLU A 116 8.30 -19.55 13.07
CA GLU A 116 9.48 -18.68 12.92
C GLU A 116 9.17 -17.20 13.19
N THR A 117 7.90 -16.79 13.07
CA THR A 117 7.50 -15.39 13.27
C THR A 117 6.97 -15.15 14.68
N SER A 118 7.61 -15.70 15.71
CA SER A 118 7.32 -15.30 17.10
C SER A 118 8.02 -13.97 17.43
N GLY A 119 7.41 -13.14 18.29
CA GLY A 119 8.01 -11.87 18.71
C GLY A 119 9.45 -12.02 19.24
N ASP A 120 9.74 -13.15 19.88
CA ASP A 120 11.07 -13.50 20.38
C ASP A 120 12.09 -13.74 19.26
N GLN A 121 11.70 -14.35 18.14
CA GLN A 121 12.59 -14.53 16.98
C GLN A 121 12.86 -13.20 16.25
N LEU A 122 11.86 -12.32 16.18
CA LEU A 122 12.06 -10.96 15.65
C LEU A 122 13.04 -10.17 16.54
N LEU A 123 12.94 -10.30 17.87
CA LEU A 123 13.88 -9.70 18.82
C LEU A 123 15.26 -10.37 18.85
N ALA A 124 15.40 -11.58 18.32
CA ALA A 124 16.69 -12.24 18.13
C ALA A 124 17.53 -11.57 17.02
N ASN A 125 16.89 -10.86 16.07
CA ASN A 125 17.60 -10.08 15.07
C ASN A 125 18.34 -8.91 15.75
N PRO A 126 19.69 -8.82 15.64
CA PRO A 126 20.46 -7.77 16.31
C PRO A 126 20.06 -6.35 15.89
N GLY A 127 19.64 -6.16 14.64
CA GLY A 127 19.17 -4.89 14.11
C GLY A 127 17.83 -4.47 14.72
N VAL A 128 16.88 -5.40 14.83
CA VAL A 128 15.59 -5.17 15.48
C VAL A 128 15.79 -4.86 16.96
N LYS A 129 16.59 -5.67 17.67
CA LYS A 129 16.90 -5.43 19.08
C LYS A 129 17.48 -4.04 19.32
N ARG A 130 18.42 -3.61 18.46
CA ARG A 130 19.01 -2.28 18.53
C ARG A 130 17.97 -1.18 18.27
N LEU A 131 17.15 -1.32 17.23
CA LEU A 131 16.10 -0.35 16.91
C LEU A 131 15.12 -0.17 18.07
N ILE A 132 14.64 -1.29 18.64
CA ILE A 132 13.74 -1.27 19.80
C ILE A 132 14.43 -0.64 21.02
N GLN A 133 15.70 -0.98 21.27
CA GLN A 133 16.46 -0.36 22.36
C GLN A 133 16.61 1.16 22.14
N ASP A 134 16.87 1.61 20.92
CA ASP A 134 17.00 3.03 20.59
C ASP A 134 15.66 3.77 20.75
N LEU A 135 14.51 3.13 20.46
CA LEU A 135 13.17 3.65 20.74
C LEU A 135 12.87 3.73 22.24
N VAL A 136 13.10 2.64 22.98
CA VAL A 136 12.84 2.56 24.43
C VAL A 136 13.72 3.53 25.22
N THR A 137 14.96 3.76 24.75
CA THR A 137 15.88 4.73 25.34
C THR A 137 15.70 6.15 24.81
N GLU A 138 14.67 6.40 23.99
CA GLU A 138 14.36 7.70 23.37
C GLU A 138 15.50 8.31 22.54
N ARG A 139 16.50 7.51 22.14
CA ARG A 139 17.54 7.92 21.19
C ARG A 139 16.96 8.16 19.80
N ILE A 140 15.93 7.40 19.44
CA ILE A 140 15.05 7.65 18.31
C ILE A 140 13.65 7.86 18.91
N PRO A 141 13.07 9.08 18.89
CA PRO A 141 11.80 9.34 19.56
C PRO A 141 10.61 8.69 18.84
N ALA A 142 10.68 8.57 17.51
CA ALA A 142 9.68 7.91 16.70
C ALA A 142 10.27 7.51 15.34
N ILE A 143 9.71 6.45 14.74
CA ILE A 143 9.94 6.11 13.34
C ILE A 143 8.91 6.90 12.52
N VAL A 144 9.38 7.92 11.79
CA VAL A 144 8.53 8.77 10.96
C VAL A 144 8.69 8.44 9.48
N PRO A 145 7.60 8.25 8.72
CA PRO A 145 7.69 8.06 7.29
C PRO A 145 8.15 9.34 6.59
N LYS A 146 8.84 9.20 5.46
CA LYS A 146 9.10 10.29 4.53
C LYS A 146 8.32 10.05 3.25
N HIS A 147 7.41 10.97 2.92
CA HIS A 147 6.67 10.94 1.67
C HIS A 147 7.50 11.63 0.58
N ILE A 148 8.03 10.84 -0.35
CA ILE A 148 8.94 11.30 -1.39
C ILE A 148 8.21 11.32 -2.73
N LEU A 149 8.21 12.48 -3.39
CA LEU A 149 7.84 12.60 -4.79
C LEU A 149 9.08 12.32 -5.64
N LYS A 150 9.02 11.24 -6.42
CA LYS A 150 10.08 10.88 -7.36
C LYS A 150 9.83 11.54 -8.71
N ALA A 151 10.82 12.27 -9.22
CA ALA A 151 10.81 12.75 -10.59
C ALA A 151 11.18 11.59 -11.52
N ALA A 152 10.26 11.18 -12.40
CA ALA A 152 10.51 10.17 -13.42
C ALA A 152 10.55 10.84 -14.80
N VAL A 153 11.55 10.48 -15.61
CA VAL A 153 11.61 10.86 -17.02
C VAL A 153 11.04 9.71 -17.82
N THR A 154 10.06 10.00 -18.67
CA THR A 154 9.41 9.00 -19.51
C THR A 154 9.38 9.48 -20.95
N TYR A 155 9.40 8.54 -21.89
CA TYR A 155 9.32 8.81 -23.33
C TYR A 155 8.12 8.06 -23.92
N PRO A 156 6.89 8.60 -23.77
CA PRO A 156 5.67 7.89 -24.14
C PRO A 156 5.64 7.40 -25.58
N GLU A 157 6.18 8.18 -26.52
CA GLU A 157 6.24 7.83 -27.94
C GLU A 157 7.17 6.63 -28.21
N ALA A 158 8.19 6.42 -27.37
CA ALA A 158 9.13 5.30 -27.51
C ALA A 158 8.54 3.98 -26.98
N ARG A 159 7.54 4.03 -26.09
CA ARG A 159 6.97 2.83 -25.47
C ARG A 159 6.39 1.85 -26.49
N GLY A 160 5.72 2.37 -27.51
CA GLY A 160 5.16 1.55 -28.59
C GLY A 160 6.19 0.78 -29.42
N TYR A 161 7.48 1.12 -29.30
CA TYR A 161 8.58 0.49 -30.03
C TYR A 161 9.52 -0.32 -29.14
N LEU A 162 9.72 0.14 -27.90
CA LEU A 162 10.77 -0.37 -27.00
C LEU A 162 10.21 -1.08 -25.74
N GLY A 163 8.88 -1.10 -25.54
CA GLY A 163 8.23 -1.72 -24.37
C GLY A 163 7.76 -0.69 -23.32
N ASP A 164 7.39 -1.14 -22.13
CA ASP A 164 6.79 -0.28 -21.08
C ASP A 164 7.75 0.10 -19.94
N ASP A 165 9.01 -0.35 -20.00
CA ASP A 165 10.01 -0.06 -18.97
C ASP A 165 10.70 1.29 -19.26
N ASP A 166 10.31 2.34 -18.54
CA ASP A 166 10.86 3.69 -18.73
C ASP A 166 12.38 3.78 -18.48
N GLU A 167 12.94 2.97 -17.57
CA GLU A 167 14.39 2.97 -17.32
C GLU A 167 15.13 2.35 -18.50
N GLU A 168 14.63 1.24 -19.03
CA GLU A 168 15.22 0.58 -20.19
C GLU A 168 15.10 1.44 -21.45
N ILE A 169 13.95 2.08 -21.66
CA ILE A 169 13.75 3.02 -22.76
C ILE A 169 14.77 4.16 -22.70
N ALA A 170 14.96 4.77 -21.52
CA ALA A 170 15.92 5.85 -21.35
C ALA A 170 17.35 5.38 -21.66
N ARG A 171 17.74 4.18 -21.19
CA ARG A 171 19.06 3.59 -21.50
C ARG A 171 19.26 3.34 -22.99
N LEU A 172 18.28 2.75 -23.67
CA LEU A 172 18.36 2.49 -25.10
C LEU A 172 18.48 3.77 -25.94
N LEU A 173 17.79 4.85 -25.54
CA LEU A 173 17.93 6.14 -26.21
C LEU A 173 19.33 6.75 -26.01
N ASP A 174 19.91 6.60 -24.83
CA ASP A 174 21.29 7.01 -24.52
C ASP A 174 22.31 6.21 -25.33
N ASP A 175 22.16 4.88 -25.37
CA ASP A 175 23.00 3.98 -26.18
C ASP A 175 22.95 4.32 -27.67
N LEU A 176 21.77 4.69 -28.19
CA LEU A 176 21.60 5.10 -29.58
C LEU A 176 22.25 6.46 -29.88
N GLU A 177 22.28 7.37 -28.91
CA GLU A 177 23.04 8.62 -29.02
C GLU A 177 24.55 8.36 -29.01
N ASP A 178 25.04 7.52 -28.08
CA ASP A 178 26.43 7.13 -27.97
C ASP A 178 26.93 6.40 -29.22
N ALA A 179 26.07 5.57 -29.83
CA ALA A 179 26.33 4.94 -31.14
C ALA A 179 26.26 5.93 -32.32
N GLY A 180 25.86 7.18 -32.09
CA GLY A 180 25.73 8.23 -33.09
C GLY A 180 24.52 8.08 -34.02
N VAL A 181 23.55 7.23 -33.70
CA VAL A 181 22.29 7.06 -34.44
C VAL A 181 21.34 8.22 -34.12
N LEU A 182 21.28 8.59 -32.84
CA LEU A 182 20.52 9.73 -32.37
C LEU A 182 21.46 10.88 -31.99
N GLU A 183 20.87 12.06 -31.87
CA GLU A 183 21.47 13.20 -31.18
C GLU A 183 20.48 13.71 -30.15
N SER A 184 20.93 14.01 -28.93
CA SER A 184 20.09 14.66 -27.93
C SER A 184 20.05 16.17 -28.13
N ARG A 185 18.95 16.75 -27.67
CA ARG A 185 18.78 18.19 -27.52
C ARG A 185 18.14 18.47 -26.18
N THR A 186 18.48 19.62 -25.61
CA THR A 186 17.82 20.13 -24.41
C THR A 186 16.33 20.32 -24.68
N TYR A 187 15.49 19.70 -23.86
CA TYR A 187 14.04 19.78 -23.95
C TYR A 187 13.45 19.94 -22.55
N GLY A 188 12.84 21.10 -22.29
CA GLY A 188 12.26 21.41 -20.98
C GLY A 188 13.29 21.51 -19.85
N ARG A 189 12.78 21.52 -18.62
CA ARG A 189 13.57 21.57 -17.38
C ARG A 189 13.10 20.46 -16.45
N THR A 190 14.02 19.98 -15.64
CA THR A 190 13.74 19.02 -14.58
C THR A 190 14.06 19.63 -13.23
N VAL A 191 13.45 19.09 -12.17
CA VAL A 191 13.81 19.48 -10.81
C VAL A 191 15.12 18.81 -10.44
N GLU A 192 16.09 19.56 -9.96
CA GLU A 192 17.38 19.03 -9.54
C GLU A 192 17.93 19.81 -8.35
N CYS A 193 18.28 19.10 -7.28
CA CYS A 193 18.90 19.70 -6.11
C CYS A 193 20.34 20.11 -6.42
N ARG A 194 20.61 21.42 -6.51
CA ARG A 194 21.96 21.94 -6.76
C ARG A 194 23.00 21.61 -5.69
N GLN A 195 22.58 21.10 -4.54
CA GLN A 195 23.49 20.68 -3.48
C GLN A 195 23.97 19.24 -3.64
N CYS A 196 23.16 18.33 -4.19
CA CYS A 196 23.50 16.91 -4.26
C CYS A 196 23.19 16.22 -5.61
N GLY A 197 22.62 16.94 -6.58
CA GLY A 197 22.25 16.42 -7.92
C GLY A 197 21.00 15.54 -7.95
N ASP A 198 20.34 15.30 -6.81
CA ASP A 198 19.17 14.43 -6.74
C ASP A 198 17.88 15.19 -7.14
N SER A 199 16.95 14.48 -7.78
CA SER A 199 15.67 15.01 -8.27
C SER A 199 14.48 14.63 -7.39
N ASN A 200 14.69 13.83 -6.35
CA ASN A 200 13.65 13.42 -5.40
C ASN A 200 13.32 14.55 -4.43
N LEU A 201 12.02 14.78 -4.22
CA LEU A 201 11.50 15.91 -3.45
C LEU A 201 10.59 15.46 -2.32
N ILE A 202 10.54 16.27 -1.26
CA ILE A 202 9.51 16.26 -0.24
C ILE A 202 8.75 17.57 -0.37
N ILE A 203 7.42 17.48 -0.44
CA ILE A 203 6.52 18.64 -0.42
C ILE A 203 5.91 18.70 0.97
N GLU A 204 6.12 19.83 1.65
CA GLU A 204 5.55 20.08 2.97
C GLU A 204 4.64 21.30 2.92
N LEU A 205 3.53 21.22 3.65
CA LEU A 205 2.72 22.38 4.00
C LEU A 205 3.15 22.86 5.37
N GLN A 206 3.48 24.15 5.48
CA GLN A 206 3.93 24.76 6.73
C GLN A 206 2.97 25.86 7.19
N CYS A 207 2.68 25.90 8.49
CA CYS A 207 1.95 26.99 9.10
C CYS A 207 2.69 28.31 8.84
N PRO A 208 2.05 29.34 8.28
CA PRO A 208 2.71 30.61 7.99
C PRO A 208 3.13 31.36 9.26
N LYS A 209 2.51 31.06 10.41
CA LYS A 209 2.81 31.71 11.70
C LYS A 209 4.00 31.09 12.42
N CYS A 210 4.07 29.76 12.52
CA CYS A 210 5.10 29.07 13.31
C CYS A 210 6.03 28.15 12.51
N GLY A 211 5.76 27.92 11.23
CA GLY A 211 6.54 27.01 10.37
C GLY A 211 6.30 25.52 10.61
N SER A 212 5.40 25.15 11.53
CA SER A 212 5.06 23.75 11.80
C SER A 212 4.41 23.08 10.59
N THR A 213 4.75 21.82 10.35
CA THR A 213 4.10 20.96 9.34
C THR A 213 2.91 20.18 9.91
N ASN A 214 2.61 20.34 11.21
CA ASN A 214 1.51 19.68 11.89
C ASN A 214 0.20 20.43 11.65
N LEU A 215 -0.36 20.22 10.45
CA LEU A 215 -1.61 20.80 9.99
C LEU A 215 -2.67 19.70 9.85
N HIS A 216 -3.90 19.99 10.23
CA HIS A 216 -5.05 19.09 10.04
C HIS A 216 -6.25 19.86 9.53
N ASN A 217 -7.13 19.20 8.77
CA ASN A 217 -8.35 19.83 8.28
C ASN A 217 -9.44 19.80 9.36
N VAL A 218 -10.06 20.95 9.59
CA VAL A 218 -11.28 21.09 10.38
C VAL A 218 -12.43 21.35 9.42
N TYR A 219 -13.44 20.50 9.48
CA TYR A 219 -14.59 20.53 8.60
C TYR A 219 -15.75 21.23 9.30
N SER A 220 -16.29 22.26 8.67
CA SER A 220 -17.60 22.82 9.02
C SER A 220 -18.67 22.00 8.31
N VAL A 221 -19.53 21.34 9.08
CA VAL A 221 -20.54 20.42 8.54
C VAL A 221 -21.93 20.74 9.09
N PHE A 222 -22.96 20.42 8.31
CA PHE A 222 -24.35 20.50 8.75
C PHE A 222 -24.83 19.16 9.28
N CYS A 223 -25.38 19.13 10.50
CA CYS A 223 -25.98 17.92 11.05
C CYS A 223 -27.36 17.65 10.44
N PRO A 224 -27.59 16.53 9.74
CA PRO A 224 -28.91 16.22 9.16
C PRO A 224 -29.99 15.96 10.22
N ARG A 225 -29.59 15.60 11.45
CA ARG A 225 -30.53 15.26 12.53
C ARG A 225 -31.08 16.48 13.28
N CYS A 226 -30.23 17.47 13.56
CA CYS A 226 -30.61 18.67 14.33
C CYS A 226 -30.53 19.96 13.55
N SER A 227 -30.21 19.89 12.25
CA SER A 227 -30.13 21.04 11.35
C SER A 227 -29.21 22.16 11.84
N THR A 228 -28.18 21.81 12.61
CA THR A 228 -27.22 22.76 13.19
C THR A 228 -25.83 22.51 12.62
N GLN A 229 -25.09 23.58 12.35
CA GLN A 229 -23.69 23.50 11.94
C GLN A 229 -22.79 23.18 13.13
N PHE A 230 -21.77 22.34 12.91
CA PHE A 230 -20.72 22.08 13.88
C PHE A 230 -19.38 21.82 13.19
N HIS A 231 -18.29 21.90 13.96
CA HIS A 231 -16.95 21.60 13.48
C HIS A 231 -16.56 20.18 13.86
N THR A 232 -15.90 19.46 12.96
CA THR A 232 -15.37 18.12 13.21
C THR A 232 -14.08 17.88 12.45
N VAL A 233 -13.27 16.95 12.92
CA VAL A 233 -12.14 16.41 12.16
C VAL A 233 -12.58 15.09 11.55
N ILE A 234 -12.33 14.90 10.26
CA ILE A 234 -12.62 13.66 9.53
C ILE A 234 -11.27 13.11 9.09
N VAL A 235 -10.95 11.90 9.56
CA VAL A 235 -9.77 11.13 9.13
C VAL A 235 -10.23 10.02 8.19
N ASP A 236 -9.31 9.49 7.37
CA ASP A 236 -9.65 8.63 6.22
C ASP A 236 -10.55 7.42 6.56
N ASP A 237 -10.36 6.81 7.73
CA ASP A 237 -11.12 5.62 8.17
C ASP A 237 -12.33 5.93 9.08
N LEU A 238 -12.72 7.20 9.21
CA LEU A 238 -13.80 7.59 10.12
C LEU A 238 -15.17 7.37 9.48
N ALA A 239 -15.91 6.36 9.95
CA ALA A 239 -17.25 6.06 9.43
C ALA A 239 -18.35 6.98 10.01
N GLU A 240 -18.21 7.41 11.26
CA GLU A 240 -19.20 8.23 11.97
C GLU A 240 -18.55 9.32 12.81
N VAL A 241 -19.22 10.48 12.91
CA VAL A 241 -18.88 11.57 13.81
C VAL A 241 -20.04 11.82 14.77
N THR A 242 -19.72 12.26 15.99
CA THR A 242 -20.76 12.66 16.95
C THR A 242 -21.04 14.15 16.80
N CYS A 243 -22.29 14.51 16.51
CA CYS A 243 -22.69 15.92 16.48
C CYS A 243 -22.52 16.54 17.88
N LEU A 244 -21.72 17.61 17.98
CA LEU A 244 -21.44 18.24 19.27
C LEU A 244 -22.67 18.94 19.88
N HIS A 245 -23.69 19.25 19.07
CA HIS A 245 -24.92 19.91 19.50
C HIS A 245 -25.97 18.92 20.02
N CYS A 246 -26.43 17.98 19.19
CA CYS A 246 -27.47 17.03 19.57
C CYS A 246 -26.95 15.68 20.12
N LYS A 247 -25.62 15.51 20.16
CA LYS A 247 -24.92 14.29 20.63
C LYS A 247 -25.29 13.01 19.87
N SER A 248 -25.96 13.14 18.73
CA SER A 248 -26.29 11.99 17.89
C SER A 248 -25.10 11.62 17.00
N PRO A 249 -24.84 10.31 16.81
CA PRO A 249 -23.90 9.84 15.79
C PRO A 249 -24.47 10.15 14.39
N VAL A 250 -23.60 10.56 13.48
CA VAL A 250 -23.92 10.87 12.09
C VAL A 250 -22.88 10.20 11.22
N LYS A 251 -23.30 9.47 10.19
CA LYS A 251 -22.38 8.86 9.24
C LYS A 251 -21.65 9.96 8.46
N VAL A 252 -20.36 9.79 8.25
CA VAL A 252 -19.56 10.75 7.49
C VAL A 252 -20.10 10.92 6.06
N SER A 253 -20.61 9.84 5.45
CA SER A 253 -21.26 9.87 4.13
C SER A 253 -22.55 10.69 4.06
N GLU A 254 -23.17 11.00 5.20
CA GLU A 254 -24.41 11.79 5.30
C GLU A 254 -24.15 13.27 5.64
N LEU A 255 -22.89 13.64 5.93
CA LEU A 255 -22.54 15.02 6.27
C LEU A 255 -22.49 15.89 5.02
N ALA A 256 -23.20 17.01 5.07
CA ALA A 256 -22.99 18.09 4.12
C ALA A 256 -21.80 18.94 4.58
N ILE A 257 -20.69 18.87 3.85
CA ILE A 257 -19.50 19.71 4.08
C ILE A 257 -19.79 21.11 3.55
N LEU A 258 -19.71 22.10 4.43
CA LEU A 258 -19.94 23.51 4.11
C LEU A 258 -18.63 24.24 3.83
N ASP A 259 -17.60 23.97 4.64
CA ASP A 259 -16.29 24.59 4.53
C ASP A 259 -15.22 23.68 5.14
N VAL A 260 -13.96 23.87 4.74
CA VAL A 260 -12.80 23.13 5.24
C VAL A 260 -11.68 24.13 5.51
N GLU A 261 -11.26 24.21 6.78
CA GLU A 261 -10.18 25.10 7.20
C GLU A 261 -9.00 24.28 7.76
N PRO A 262 -7.79 24.42 7.20
CA PRO A 262 -6.60 23.82 7.78
C PRO A 262 -6.22 24.53 9.09
N LEU A 263 -6.00 23.79 10.16
CA LEU A 263 -5.59 24.31 11.47
C LEU A 263 -4.22 23.76 11.84
N CYS A 264 -3.35 24.63 12.38
CA CYS A 264 -2.08 24.19 12.95
C CYS A 264 -2.28 23.65 14.37
N SER A 265 -1.91 22.38 14.58
CA SER A 265 -1.99 21.72 15.88
C SER A 265 -1.06 22.35 16.92
N ASP A 266 0.06 22.94 16.50
CA ASP A 266 1.09 23.43 17.42
C ASP A 266 0.83 24.86 17.91
N CYS A 267 0.18 25.72 17.09
CA CYS A 267 -0.07 27.12 17.44
C CYS A 267 -1.53 27.57 17.35
N GLY A 268 -2.44 26.65 17.00
CA GLY A 268 -3.89 26.87 16.91
C GLY A 268 -4.31 27.88 15.84
N THR A 269 -3.41 28.21 14.90
CA THR A 269 -3.70 29.22 13.87
C THR A 269 -4.40 28.56 12.70
N ALA A 270 -5.56 29.12 12.34
CA ALA A 270 -6.24 28.87 11.08
C ALA A 270 -5.31 29.27 9.94
N SER A 271 -4.96 28.28 9.12
CA SER A 271 -3.98 28.38 8.05
C SER A 271 -4.66 28.14 6.72
N ALA A 272 -5.57 29.04 6.34
CA ALA A 272 -6.28 28.99 5.05
C ALA A 272 -5.33 28.96 3.84
N ASP A 273 -4.10 29.49 4.01
CA ASP A 273 -3.05 29.44 2.99
C ASP A 273 -1.72 28.93 3.61
N PRO A 274 -1.57 27.59 3.75
CA PRO A 274 -0.34 27.02 4.27
C PRO A 274 0.80 27.23 3.27
N LYS A 275 1.99 27.57 3.77
CA LYS A 275 3.16 27.78 2.94
C LYS A 275 3.65 26.46 2.36
N ILE A 276 3.61 26.33 1.03
CA ILE A 276 4.18 25.18 0.33
C ILE A 276 5.71 25.31 0.32
N VAL A 277 6.39 24.28 0.81
CA VAL A 277 7.85 24.21 0.86
C VAL A 277 8.33 22.92 0.20
N PHE A 278 9.31 23.07 -0.69
CA PHE A 278 10.00 21.96 -1.33
C PHE A 278 11.33 21.70 -0.62
N LYS A 279 11.63 20.43 -0.33
CA LYS A 279 12.94 19.99 0.18
C LYS A 279 13.47 18.85 -0.68
N CYS A 280 14.78 18.79 -0.85
CA CYS A 280 15.43 17.62 -1.43
C CYS A 280 15.26 16.42 -0.47
N ALA A 281 14.78 15.29 -0.98
CA ALA A 281 14.53 14.10 -0.17
C ALA A 281 15.83 13.47 0.39
N THR A 282 16.94 13.68 -0.31
CA THR A 282 18.24 13.06 -0.01
C THR A 282 19.04 13.89 0.98
N CYS A 283 19.24 15.19 0.73
CA CYS A 283 20.05 16.05 1.61
C CYS A 283 19.23 16.97 2.53
N GLY A 284 17.89 17.01 2.39
CA GLY A 284 17.01 17.84 3.22
C GLY A 284 17.05 19.34 2.92
N LYS A 285 17.84 19.76 1.92
CA LYS A 285 17.96 21.17 1.55
C LYS A 285 16.62 21.71 1.06
N GLN A 286 16.19 22.84 1.63
CA GLN A 286 15.04 23.57 1.10
C GLN A 286 15.36 24.13 -0.29
N MET A 287 14.50 23.79 -1.25
CA MET A 287 14.59 24.13 -2.66
C MET A 287 13.93 25.49 -2.91
N LYS A 288 14.57 26.32 -3.71
CA LYS A 288 14.02 27.58 -4.23
C LYS A 288 13.41 27.34 -5.61
N ALA A 289 12.62 28.30 -6.09
CA ALA A 289 12.04 28.24 -7.43
C ALA A 289 13.08 27.99 -8.54
N ALA A 290 14.29 28.55 -8.42
CA ALA A 290 15.38 28.33 -9.37
C ALA A 290 15.94 26.89 -9.35
N ASP A 291 15.77 26.17 -8.25
CA ASP A 291 16.19 24.77 -8.12
C ASP A 291 15.17 23.82 -8.77
N LEU A 292 13.89 24.24 -8.83
CA LEU A 292 12.83 23.52 -9.55
C LEU A 292 13.00 23.56 -11.09
N LEU A 293 13.94 24.36 -11.59
CA LEU A 293 14.25 24.51 -13.02
C LEU A 293 15.74 24.23 -13.31
N ALA A 294 16.46 23.62 -12.37
CA ALA A 294 17.91 23.50 -12.45
C ALA A 294 18.37 22.42 -13.43
N GLY A 295 17.64 21.30 -13.50
CA GLY A 295 17.98 20.20 -14.38
C GLY A 295 17.48 20.42 -15.80
N THR A 296 17.98 19.60 -16.73
CA THR A 296 17.64 19.67 -18.16
C THR A 296 17.06 18.34 -18.61
N GLY A 297 15.87 18.38 -19.21
CA GLY A 297 15.33 17.22 -19.89
C GLY A 297 15.98 17.07 -21.28
N LEU A 298 15.97 15.86 -21.81
CA LEU A 298 16.50 15.55 -23.13
C LEU A 298 15.38 15.14 -24.08
N SER A 299 15.52 15.52 -25.34
CA SER A 299 14.77 14.96 -26.46
C SER A 299 15.76 14.35 -27.44
N TYR A 300 15.42 13.19 -27.99
CA TYR A 300 16.26 12.51 -28.97
C TYR A 300 15.67 12.66 -30.38
N ARG A 301 16.55 12.76 -31.36
CA ARG A 301 16.17 12.82 -32.78
C ARG A 301 17.21 12.12 -33.63
N PHE A 302 16.79 11.65 -34.80
CA PHE A 302 17.70 11.02 -35.74
C PHE A 302 18.81 11.97 -36.15
N ARG A 303 20.05 11.51 -36.03
CA ARG A 303 21.24 12.27 -36.42
C ARG A 303 21.34 12.25 -37.95
N ARG A 304 21.13 13.41 -38.57
CA ARG A 304 21.25 13.60 -40.03
C ARG A 304 22.70 13.75 -40.47
#